data_AF-A0A1X6ZIA3-F1
#
_entry.id   AF-A0A1X6ZIA3-F1
#
_cell.length_a   1.000
_cell.length_b   1.000
_cell.length_c   1.000
_cell.angle_alpha   90.00
_cell.angle_beta   90.00
_cell.angle_gamma   90.00
#
_symmetry.space_group_name_H-M   'P 1'
#
loop_
_entity.id
_entity.type
_entity.pdbx_description
1 polymer ?
#
loop_
_entity_poly.entity_id
_entity_poly.type
_entity_poly.pdbx_seq_one_letter_code
_entity_poly.pdbx_strand_id
1 'polypeptide(L)'
;MHLLGVYLSNYYDWCFAFCARNRRWVGYAVVFGSFLGFLGLTNFLPGWINALVLLAMMPFQGLFLLAHHRVWEKRDQINTDQLNRVYKTKKLIDRFKK
;
A
#
# COMPACT_ATOMS: atom_id res chain seq x y z
N MET A 1 -3.01 -9.58 26.43
CA MET A 1 -1.97 -9.55 25.38
C MET A 1 -2.40 -10.22 24.06
N HIS A 2 -3.24 -11.26 24.06
CA HIS A 2 -3.74 -11.88 22.81
C HIS A 2 -4.69 -11.00 21.97
N LEU A 3 -5.55 -10.18 22.59
CA LEU A 3 -6.52 -9.34 21.88
C LEU A 3 -5.88 -8.28 20.97
N LEU A 4 -4.78 -7.67 21.43
CA LEU A 4 -4.04 -6.68 20.63
C LEU A 4 -3.43 -7.30 19.37
N GLY A 5 -2.90 -8.52 19.47
CA GLY A 5 -2.36 -9.24 18.32
C GLY A 5 -3.43 -9.60 17.29
N VAL A 6 -4.60 -10.07 17.77
CA VAL A 6 -5.75 -10.39 16.90
C VAL A 6 -6.30 -9.13 16.22
N TYR A 7 -6.34 -8.00 16.94
CA TYR A 7 -6.78 -6.74 16.34
C TYR A 7 -5.82 -6.25 15.26
N LEU A 8 -4.50 -6.32 15.52
CA LEU A 8 -3.48 -5.95 14.55
C LEU A 8 -3.51 -6.85 13.30
N SER A 9 -3.69 -8.16 13.46
CA SER A 9 -3.78 -9.07 12.32
C SER A 9 -5.00 -8.79 11.46
N ASN A 10 -6.17 -8.58 12.10
CA ASN A 10 -7.40 -8.29 11.39
C ASN A 10 -7.33 -6.93 10.67
N TYR A 11 -6.68 -5.93 11.29
CA TYR A 11 -6.39 -4.65 10.63
C TYR A 11 -5.46 -4.83 9.43
N TYR A 12 -4.39 -5.62 9.56
CA TYR A 12 -3.45 -5.88 8.48
C TYR A 12 -4.12 -6.63 7.31
N ASP A 13 -4.96 -7.64 7.60
CA ASP A 13 -5.72 -8.36 6.59
C ASP A 13 -6.72 -7.44 5.87
N TRP A 14 -7.38 -6.56 6.61
CA TRP A 14 -8.24 -5.53 6.01
C TRP A 14 -7.45 -4.59 5.10
N CYS A 15 -6.27 -4.11 5.53
CA CYS A 15 -5.40 -3.26 4.72
C CYS A 15 -4.98 -3.97 3.43
N PHE A 16 -4.62 -5.25 3.52
CA PHE A 16 -4.24 -6.06 2.39
C PHE A 16 -5.41 -6.25 1.40
N ALA A 17 -6.59 -6.59 1.92
CA ALA A 17 -7.80 -6.73 1.12
C ALA A 17 -8.21 -5.40 0.45
N PHE A 18 -8.10 -4.28 1.17
CA PHE A 18 -8.36 -2.95 0.64
C PHE A 18 -7.41 -2.60 -0.50
N CYS A 19 -6.10 -2.82 -0.31
CA CYS A 19 -5.09 -2.57 -1.35
C CYS A 19 -5.26 -3.47 -2.57
N ALA A 20 -5.74 -4.71 -2.37
CA ALA A 20 -6.02 -5.63 -3.46
C ALA A 20 -7.24 -5.19 -4.30
N ARG A 21 -8.30 -4.65 -3.67
CA ARG A 21 -9.53 -4.26 -4.39
C ARG A 21 -9.41 -2.91 -5.10
N ASN A 22 -8.57 -2.01 -4.60
CA ASN A 22 -8.50 -0.64 -5.10
C ASN A 22 -7.33 -0.40 -6.07
N ARG A 23 -7.39 0.72 -6.81
CA ARG A 23 -6.30 1.18 -7.67
C ARG A 23 -5.12 1.71 -6.82
N ARG A 24 -3.89 1.63 -7.35
CA ARG A 24 -2.64 1.99 -6.64
C ARG A 24 -2.70 3.39 -6.03
N TRP A 25 -3.21 4.35 -6.82
CA TRP A 25 -3.40 5.74 -6.44
C TRP A 25 -4.35 5.96 -5.26
N VAL A 26 -5.35 5.09 -5.07
CA VAL A 26 -6.27 5.18 -3.93
C VAL A 26 -5.52 4.93 -2.62
N GLY A 27 -4.58 3.98 -2.61
CA GLY A 27 -3.74 3.75 -1.44
C GLY A 27 -2.88 4.96 -1.07
N TYR A 28 -2.28 5.62 -2.06
CA TYR A 28 -1.55 6.88 -1.82
C TYR A 28 -2.49 7.99 -1.33
N ALA A 29 -3.69 8.11 -1.91
CA ALA A 29 -4.68 9.09 -1.48
C ALA A 29 -5.13 8.88 -0.02
N VAL A 30 -5.22 7.64 0.45
CA VAL A 30 -5.52 7.35 1.88
C VAL A 30 -4.38 7.84 2.78
N VAL A 31 -3.12 7.54 2.44
CA VAL A 31 -1.96 7.98 3.24
C VAL A 31 -1.82 9.50 3.21
N PHE A 32 -1.77 10.10 2.02
CA PHE A 32 -1.65 11.56 1.86
C PHE A 32 -2.87 12.30 2.40
N GLY A 33 -4.08 11.78 2.20
CA GLY A 33 -5.31 12.36 2.74
C GLY A 33 -5.32 12.39 4.26
N SER A 34 -4.88 11.30 4.91
CA SER A 34 -4.74 11.27 6.36
C SER A 34 -3.71 12.27 6.89
N PHE A 35 -2.60 12.45 6.16
CA PHE A 35 -1.57 13.44 6.50
C PHE A 35 -2.05 14.88 6.32
N LEU A 36 -2.76 15.17 5.22
CA LEU A 36 -3.37 16.49 4.99
C LEU A 36 -4.45 16.81 6.01
N GLY A 37 -5.28 15.84 6.38
CA GLY A 37 -6.25 15.98 7.47
C GLY A 37 -5.58 16.30 8.79
N PHE A 38 -4.47 15.63 9.10
CA PHE A 38 -3.67 15.93 10.29
C PHE A 38 -3.10 17.36 10.25
N LEU A 39 -2.50 17.79 9.14
CA LEU A 39 -2.00 19.16 8.97
C LEU A 39 -3.11 20.20 9.16
N GLY A 40 -4.32 19.95 8.65
CA GLY A 40 -5.47 20.81 8.89
C GLY A 40 -5.79 20.96 10.38
N LEU A 41 -5.78 19.84 11.11
CA LEU A 41 -6.05 19.79 12.55
C LEU A 41 -4.95 20.44 13.40
N THR A 42 -3.70 20.47 12.93
CA THR A 42 -2.59 21.04 13.71
C THR A 42 -2.75 22.53 14.02
N ASN A 43 -3.59 23.26 13.26
CA ASN A 43 -3.88 24.68 13.50
C ASN A 43 -4.87 24.90 14.67
N PHE A 44 -5.62 23.88 15.07
CA PHE A 44 -6.65 23.98 16.10
C PHE A 44 -6.24 23.36 17.44
N LEU A 45 -5.22 22.48 17.43
CA LEU A 45 -4.82 21.70 18.59
C LEU A 45 -3.43 22.14 19.10
N PRO A 46 -3.23 22.17 20.43
CA PRO A 46 -1.91 22.32 21.04
C PRO A 46 -0.88 21.33 20.47
N GLY A 47 0.36 21.80 20.29
CA GLY A 47 1.43 21.02 19.66
C GLY A 47 1.70 19.65 20.31
N TRP A 48 1.49 19.52 21.62
CA TRP A 48 1.64 18.25 22.34
C TRP A 48 0.53 17.23 22.00
N ILE A 49 -0.69 17.69 21.72
CA ILE A 49 -1.79 16.82 21.25
C ILE A 49 -1.47 16.33 19.83
N ASN A 50 -0.97 17.23 18.97
CA ASN A 50 -0.54 16.87 17.62
C ASN A 50 0.57 15.80 17.67
N ALA A 51 1.55 15.94 18.57
CA ALA A 51 2.61 14.95 18.74
C ALA A 51 2.08 13.57 19.18
N LEU A 52 1.13 13.53 20.13
CA LEU A 52 0.50 12.28 20.57
C LEU A 52 -0.30 11.61 19.44
N VAL A 53 -1.07 12.39 18.69
CA VAL A 53 -1.84 11.88 17.54
C VAL A 53 -0.89 11.32 16.48
N LEU A 54 0.20 12.01 16.18
CA LEU A 54 1.18 11.55 15.18
C LEU A 54 1.85 10.24 15.62
N LEU A 55 2.22 10.15 16.90
CA LEU A 55 2.83 8.94 17.48
C LEU A 55 1.85 7.75 17.45
N ALA A 56 0.56 8.00 17.70
CA ALA A 56 -0.48 6.97 17.60
C ALA A 56 -0.75 6.54 16.16
N MET A 57 -0.69 7.44 15.18
CA MET A 57 -1.00 7.14 13.78
C MET A 57 0.15 6.46 13.02
N MET A 58 1.40 6.78 13.35
CA MET A 58 2.60 6.23 12.70
C MET A 58 2.60 4.71 12.50
N PRO A 59 2.32 3.87 13.53
CA PRO A 59 2.35 2.42 13.35
C PRO A 59 1.29 1.92 12.37
N PHE A 60 0.08 2.51 12.38
CA PHE A 60 -1.00 2.11 11.49
C PHE A 60 -0.73 2.51 10.03
N GLN A 61 -0.17 3.71 9.83
CA GLN A 61 0.25 4.17 8.51
C GLN A 61 1.40 3.32 7.96
N GLY A 62 2.37 2.97 8.82
CA GLY A 62 3.48 2.09 8.45
C GLY A 62 3.01 0.69 8.02
N LEU A 63 2.10 0.07 8.77
CA LEU A 63 1.51 -1.22 8.41
C LEU A 63 0.73 -1.15 7.09
N PHE A 64 -0.04 -0.08 6.88
CA PHE A 64 -0.79 0.13 5.64
C PHE A 64 0.15 0.28 4.44
N LEU A 65 1.21 1.10 4.56
CA LEU A 65 2.21 1.29 3.51
C LEU A 65 2.95 -0.01 3.18
N LEU A 66 3.30 -0.81 4.19
CA LEU A 66 3.94 -2.10 4.00
C LEU A 66 3.03 -3.08 3.26
N ALA A 67 1.75 -3.16 3.64
CA ALA A 67 0.76 -3.97 2.96
C ALA A 67 0.55 -3.50 1.51
N HIS A 68 0.43 -2.19 1.29
CA HIS A 68 0.31 -1.59 -0.04
C HIS A 68 1.50 -1.93 -0.94
N HIS A 69 2.72 -1.72 -0.44
CA HIS A 69 3.95 -2.04 -1.18
C HIS A 69 3.98 -3.50 -1.60
N ARG A 70 3.73 -4.43 -0.67
CA ARG A 70 3.73 -5.88 -0.97
C ARG A 70 2.71 -6.29 -2.02
N VAL A 71 1.51 -5.71 -1.99
CA VAL A 71 0.46 -6.01 -2.98
C VAL A 71 0.90 -5.55 -4.37
N TRP A 72 1.42 -4.33 -4.47
CA TRP A 72 1.80 -3.74 -5.76
C TRP A 72 3.10 -4.31 -6.31
N GLU A 73 4.06 -4.62 -5.47
CA GLU A 73 5.29 -5.32 -5.87
C GLU A 73 4.98 -6.66 -6.53
N LYS A 74 4.09 -7.48 -5.94
CA LYS A 74 3.65 -8.73 -6.56
C LYS A 74 2.94 -8.51 -7.90
N ARG A 75 2.09 -7.48 -8.01
CA ARG A 75 1.40 -7.15 -9.26
C ARG A 75 2.37 -6.71 -10.35
N ASP A 76 3.34 -5.88 -10.00
CA ASP A 76 4.35 -5.37 -10.90
C ASP A 76 5.23 -6.54 -11.40
N GLN A 77 5.62 -7.47 -10.52
CA GLN A 77 6.33 -8.71 -10.89
C GLN A 77 5.54 -9.55 -11.90
N ILE A 78 4.26 -9.81 -11.64
CA ILE A 78 3.40 -10.59 -12.55
C ILE A 78 3.29 -9.91 -13.92
N ASN A 79 3.09 -8.60 -13.94
CA ASN A 79 2.98 -7.85 -15.19
C ASN A 79 4.30 -7.90 -15.99
N THR A 80 5.43 -7.76 -15.30
CA THR A 80 6.76 -7.85 -15.91
C THR A 80 7.02 -9.25 -16.49
N ASP A 81 6.63 -10.30 -15.77
CA ASP A 81 6.72 -11.68 -16.25
C ASP A 81 5.83 -11.94 -17.46
N GLN A 82 4.62 -11.40 -17.49
CA GLN A 82 3.72 -11.50 -18.64
C GLN A 82 4.31 -10.80 -19.87
N LEU A 83 4.84 -9.59 -19.71
CA LEU A 83 5.51 -8.86 -20.79
C LEU A 83 6.74 -9.61 -21.31
N ASN A 84 7.55 -10.16 -20.41
CA ASN A 84 8.72 -10.97 -20.75
C ASN A 84 8.34 -12.24 -21.52
N ARG A 85 7.23 -12.91 -21.15
CA ARG A 85 6.71 -14.07 -21.88
C ARG A 85 6.28 -13.68 -23.29
N VAL A 86 5.50 -12.60 -23.44
CA VAL A 86 5.06 -12.11 -24.76
C VAL A 86 6.25 -11.76 -25.65
N TYR A 87 7.26 -11.07 -25.10
CA TYR A 87 8.47 -10.71 -25.83
C TYR A 87 9.26 -11.96 -26.28
N LYS A 88 9.42 -12.95 -25.39
CA LYS A 88 10.07 -14.23 -25.72
C LYS A 88 9.31 -14.97 -26.83
N THR A 89 7.99 -15.04 -26.75
CA THR A 89 7.15 -15.69 -27.78
C THR A 89 7.27 -14.97 -29.12
N LYS A 90 7.20 -13.64 -29.15
CA LYS A 90 7.42 -12.86 -30.39
C LYS A 90 8.80 -13.15 -31.00
N LYS A 91 9.86 -13.16 -30.19
CA LYS A 91 11.22 -13.46 -30.64
C LYS A 91 11.40 -14.89 -31.18
N LEU A 92 10.61 -15.85 -30.69
CA LEU A 92 10.60 -17.22 -31.23
C LEU A 92 9.90 -17.26 -32.59
N ILE A 93 8.72 -16.63 -32.71
CA ILE A 93 7.97 -16.57 -33.96
C ILE A 93 8.77 -15.86 -35.06
N ASP A 94 9.40 -14.73 -34.76
CA ASP A 94 10.23 -14.00 -35.73
C ASP A 94 11.44 -14.83 -36.21
N ARG A 95 11.99 -15.71 -35.35
CA ARG A 95 13.05 -16.63 -35.75
C ARG A 95 12.57 -17.78 -36.62
N PHE A 96 11.33 -18.24 -36.48
CA PHE A 96 10.74 -19.27 -37.33
C PHE A 96 10.28 -18.73 -38.70
N LYS A 97 10.05 -17.43 -38.81
CA LYS A 97 9.63 -16.77 -40.05
C LYS A 97 10.81 -16.44 -40.99
N LYS A 98 12.04 -16.61 -40.52
CA LYS A 98 13.28 -16.34 -41.24
C LYS A 98 13.91 -17.64 -41.71
#